data_AF-A0ABD6EJ14-F1
#
_entry.id   AF-A0ABD6EJ14-F1
#
_cell.length_a   1.000
_cell.length_b   1.000
_cell.length_c   1.000
_cell.angle_alpha   90.00
_cell.angle_beta   90.00
_cell.angle_gamma   90.00
#
_symmetry.space_group_name_H-M   'P 1'
#
loop_
_entity.id
_entity.type
_entity.pdbx_description
1 polymer ?
#
loop_
_entity_poly.entity_id
_entity_poly.type
_entity_poly.pdbx_seq_one_letter_code
_entity_poly.pdbx_strand_id
1 'polypeptide(L)'
;MIKALRTTNLPHLIKDISNTFEKIESHRRKANPLMMNRYFLLLLFIEIAFACDFQGKHYKDGETFKMKNFMMRCRHYDGGYTTNVIACLTVSGTQIALNTTYTEDGRQYTCQATLGGGANFGWNLDVGDNVDEE
;
A
#
# COMPACT_ATOMS: atom_id res chain seq x y z
N MET A 1 59.32 -23.83 -4.48
CA MET A 1 59.14 -25.07 -3.70
C MET A 1 57.70 -25.15 -3.23
N ILE A 2 56.89 -25.97 -3.89
CA ILE A 2 55.50 -26.26 -3.51
C ILE A 2 55.57 -27.40 -2.48
N LYS A 3 55.13 -27.16 -1.24
CA LYS A 3 55.09 -28.18 -0.19
C LYS A 3 53.70 -28.81 -0.18
N ALA A 4 53.71 -30.13 -0.29
CA ALA A 4 52.59 -31.04 -0.49
C ALA A 4 51.36 -30.79 0.40
N LEU A 5 50.18 -30.87 -0.21
CA LEU A 5 48.89 -31.04 0.45
C LEU A 5 48.88 -32.41 1.16
N ARG A 6 48.80 -32.40 2.50
CA ARG A 6 48.45 -33.59 3.27
C ARG A 6 46.97 -33.89 3.06
N THR A 7 46.70 -35.04 2.45
CA THR A 7 45.39 -35.68 2.39
C THR A 7 44.92 -36.03 3.80
N THR A 8 43.96 -35.28 4.34
CA THR A 8 43.17 -35.71 5.49
C THR A 8 42.03 -36.60 5.00
N ASN A 9 41.93 -37.79 5.59
CA ASN A 9 41.02 -38.87 5.22
C ASN A 9 39.54 -38.43 5.30
N LEU A 10 38.86 -38.45 4.14
CA LEU A 10 37.44 -38.16 3.94
C LEU A 10 36.44 -38.97 4.81
N PRO A 11 36.66 -40.23 5.23
CA PRO A 11 35.68 -40.96 6.03
C PRO A 11 35.55 -40.49 7.49
N HIS A 12 36.52 -39.75 8.03
CA HIS A 12 36.44 -39.23 9.41
C HIS A 12 35.54 -38.00 9.53
N LEU A 13 35.55 -37.12 8.52
CA LEU A 13 34.71 -35.91 8.50
C LEU A 13 33.21 -36.23 8.47
N ILE A 14 32.82 -37.29 7.76
CA ILE A 14 31.42 -37.71 7.60
C ILE A 14 30.84 -38.17 8.96
N LYS A 15 31.67 -38.81 9.80
CA LYS A 15 31.23 -39.34 11.10
C LYS A 15 30.95 -38.24 12.12
N ASP A 16 31.75 -37.18 12.11
CA ASP A 16 31.55 -36.00 12.97
C ASP A 16 30.32 -35.18 12.55
N ILE A 17 30.05 -35.08 11.25
CA ILE A 17 28.85 -34.42 10.73
C ILE A 17 27.59 -35.20 11.14
N SER A 18 27.57 -36.54 10.99
CA SER A 18 26.43 -37.38 11.36
C SER A 18 26.06 -37.25 12.85
N ASN A 19 27.06 -37.29 13.73
CA ASN A 19 26.84 -37.15 15.18
C ASN A 19 26.33 -35.75 15.57
N THR A 20 26.71 -34.73 14.80
CA THR A 20 26.23 -33.35 14.99
C THR A 20 24.77 -33.20 14.55
N PHE A 21 24.38 -33.83 13.44
CA PHE A 21 22.99 -33.83 12.96
C PHE A 21 22.03 -34.51 13.94
N GLU A 22 22.38 -35.68 14.51
CA GLU A 22 21.52 -36.35 15.50
C GLU A 22 21.30 -35.51 16.77
N LYS A 23 22.33 -34.76 17.20
CA LYS A 23 22.26 -33.89 18.39
C LYS A 23 21.35 -32.67 18.16
N ILE A 24 21.31 -32.15 16.93
CA ILE A 24 20.43 -31.04 16.53
C ILE A 24 18.96 -31.50 16.46
N GLU A 25 18.69 -32.70 15.92
CA GLU A 25 17.33 -33.24 15.86
C GLU A 25 16.74 -33.57 17.24
N SER A 26 17.57 -33.98 18.20
CA SER A 26 17.15 -34.22 19.59
C SER A 26 16.69 -32.94 20.29
N HIS A 27 17.33 -31.80 20.02
CA HIS A 27 16.86 -30.49 20.51
C HIS A 27 15.57 -30.03 19.82
N ARG A 28 15.37 -30.32 18.53
CA ARG A 28 14.14 -29.98 17.79
C ARG A 28 12.89 -30.68 18.35
N ARG A 29 13.03 -31.91 18.87
CA ARG A 29 11.90 -32.68 19.45
C ARG A 29 11.46 -32.23 20.84
N LYS A 30 12.24 -31.41 21.55
CA LYS A 30 11.87 -30.87 22.89
C LYS A 30 11.21 -29.49 22.84
N ALA A 31 11.09 -28.88 21.67
CA ALA A 31 10.31 -27.67 21.50
C ALA A 31 8.82 -28.04 21.48
N ASN A 32 8.15 -27.87 22.62
CA ASN A 32 6.71 -28.05 22.75
C ASN A 32 5.95 -27.16 21.74
N PRO A 33 5.12 -27.72 20.84
CA PRO A 33 4.44 -26.97 19.77
C PRO A 33 3.40 -25.96 20.29
N LEU A 34 3.11 -25.95 21.60
CA LEU A 34 2.12 -25.07 22.21
C LEU A 34 2.66 -23.70 22.64
N MET A 35 3.97 -23.53 22.85
CA MET A 35 4.54 -22.27 23.35
C MET A 35 5.09 -21.33 22.26
N MET A 36 5.23 -21.80 21.01
CA MET A 36 5.63 -20.94 19.88
C MET A 36 4.44 -20.18 19.26
N ASN A 37 3.23 -20.75 19.37
CA ASN A 37 1.99 -20.22 18.78
C ASN A 37 1.55 -18.88 19.42
N ARG A 38 1.78 -18.71 20.73
CA ARG A 38 1.42 -17.48 21.44
C ARG A 38 2.29 -16.28 21.04
N TYR A 39 3.57 -16.49 20.78
CA TYR A 39 4.49 -15.42 20.36
C TYR A 39 4.31 -15.07 18.87
N PHE A 40 4.04 -16.07 18.02
CA PHE A 40 3.68 -15.85 16.61
C PHE A 40 2.38 -15.06 16.46
N LEU A 41 1.38 -15.31 17.32
CA LEU A 41 0.13 -14.52 17.36
C LEU A 41 0.34 -13.08 17.84
N LEU A 42 1.33 -12.81 18.71
CA LEU A 42 1.66 -11.46 19.19
C LEU A 42 2.46 -10.64 18.17
N LEU A 43 3.30 -11.29 17.35
CA LEU A 43 4.11 -10.63 16.32
C LEU A 43 3.33 -10.27 15.05
N LEU A 44 2.12 -10.81 14.85
CA LEU A 44 1.25 -10.49 13.70
C LEU A 44 0.59 -9.09 13.76
N PHE A 45 0.76 -8.35 14.86
CA PHE A 45 0.10 -7.04 15.06
C PHE A 45 1.00 -5.82 14.81
N ILE A 46 2.29 -6.02 14.57
CA ILE A 46 3.21 -4.92 14.29
C ILE A 46 3.34 -4.86 12.78
N GLU A 47 2.65 -3.91 12.15
CA GLU A 47 2.95 -3.30 10.83
C GLU A 47 1.77 -2.41 10.42
N ILE A 48 1.30 -1.56 11.34
CA ILE A 48 0.48 -0.41 10.92
C ILE A 48 1.43 0.76 10.69
N ALA A 49 2.19 0.67 9.60
CA ALA A 49 2.96 1.80 9.10
C ALA A 49 1.97 2.80 8.49
N PHE A 50 1.54 3.76 9.31
CA PHE A 50 0.76 4.90 8.85
C PHE A 50 1.66 5.87 8.10
N ALA A 51 1.22 6.33 6.92
CA ALA A 51 2.03 7.10 5.99
C ALA A 51 1.60 8.58 5.93
N CYS A 52 0.29 8.85 5.97
CA CYS A 52 -0.26 10.21 6.06
C CYS A 52 -1.15 10.36 7.29
N ASP A 53 -1.07 11.52 7.94
CA ASP A 53 -2.09 12.00 8.87
C ASP A 53 -2.93 13.08 8.17
N PHE A 54 -4.24 12.89 8.08
CA PHE A 54 -5.09 13.87 7.44
C PHE A 54 -6.44 13.97 8.18
N GLN A 55 -6.71 15.15 8.75
CA GLN A 55 -7.87 15.42 9.60
C GLN A 55 -8.02 14.42 10.77
N GLY A 56 -6.90 14.05 11.40
CA GLY A 56 -6.89 13.11 12.54
C GLY A 56 -7.17 11.66 12.15
N LYS A 57 -7.13 11.34 10.85
CA LYS A 57 -7.17 9.97 10.34
C LYS A 57 -5.82 9.60 9.74
N HIS A 58 -5.46 8.33 9.88
CA HIS A 58 -4.22 7.81 9.36
C HIS A 58 -4.46 6.96 8.11
N TYR A 59 -3.64 7.17 7.08
CA TYR A 59 -3.74 6.48 5.79
C TYR A 59 -2.39 5.85 5.41
N LYS A 60 -2.43 4.75 4.69
CA LYS A 60 -1.25 4.08 4.12
C LYS A 60 -0.77 4.79 2.86
N ASP A 61 0.48 4.57 2.48
CA ASP A 61 1.02 5.13 1.25
C ASP A 61 0.23 4.59 0.04
N GLY A 62 -0.13 5.49 -0.88
CA GLY A 62 -0.96 5.19 -2.05
C GLY A 62 -2.46 5.03 -1.75
N GLU A 63 -2.87 5.02 -0.48
CA GLU A 63 -4.28 4.87 -0.11
C GLU A 63 -5.13 6.03 -0.64
N THR A 64 -6.31 5.69 -1.16
CA THR A 64 -7.28 6.66 -1.66
C THR A 64 -8.50 6.72 -0.76
N PHE A 65 -8.96 7.92 -0.46
CA PHE A 65 -10.09 8.14 0.44
C PHE A 65 -10.99 9.28 -0.02
N LYS A 66 -12.29 9.14 0.28
CA LYS A 66 -13.28 10.18 -0.02
C LYS A 66 -13.25 11.27 1.04
N MET A 67 -13.19 12.51 0.59
CA MET A 67 -13.46 13.69 1.40
C MET A 67 -14.45 14.61 0.68
N LYS A 68 -15.67 14.72 1.22
CA LYS A 68 -16.77 15.45 0.58
C LYS A 68 -16.95 15.02 -0.88
N ASN A 69 -16.72 15.93 -1.82
CA ASN A 69 -16.86 15.72 -3.27
C ASN A 69 -15.52 15.43 -3.95
N PHE A 70 -14.50 15.00 -3.20
CA PHE A 70 -13.17 14.73 -3.72
C PHE A 70 -12.72 13.33 -3.35
N MET A 71 -12.08 12.67 -4.31
CA MET A 71 -11.26 11.50 -4.06
C MET A 71 -9.82 11.97 -3.85
N MET A 72 -9.26 11.68 -2.68
CA MET A 72 -7.91 12.06 -2.28
C MET A 72 -6.97 10.85 -2.41
N ARG A 73 -5.68 11.09 -2.56
CA ARG A 73 -4.62 10.07 -2.46
C ARG A 73 -3.52 10.52 -1.50
N CYS A 74 -3.17 9.64 -0.57
CA CYS A 74 -2.01 9.76 0.29
C CYS A 74 -0.74 9.35 -0.47
N ARG A 75 0.33 10.16 -0.38
CA ARG A 75 1.67 9.80 -0.85
C ARG A 75 2.71 10.19 0.17
N HIS A 76 3.47 9.20 0.63
CA HIS A 76 4.59 9.39 1.53
C HIS A 76 5.91 9.48 0.77
N TYR A 77 6.85 10.24 1.31
CA TYR A 77 8.21 10.37 0.80
C TYR A 77 9.14 10.67 1.96
N ASP A 78 10.45 10.54 1.72
CA ASP A 78 11.45 10.81 2.75
C ASP A 78 11.31 12.24 3.29
N GLY A 79 10.92 12.35 4.56
CA GLY A 79 10.74 13.64 5.24
C GLY A 79 9.33 14.21 5.21
N GLY A 80 8.31 13.51 4.70
CA GLY A 80 6.93 14.00 4.80
C GLY A 80 5.88 13.18 4.05
N TYR A 81 4.71 13.78 3.88
CA TYR A 81 3.63 13.22 3.08
C TYR A 81 2.83 14.32 2.38
N THR A 82 2.13 13.94 1.31
CA THR A 82 1.18 14.79 0.59
C THR A 82 -0.17 14.09 0.49
N THR A 83 -1.24 14.89 0.46
CA THR A 83 -2.59 14.42 0.18
C THR A 83 -3.16 15.25 -0.96
N ASN A 84 -3.30 14.64 -2.13
CA ASN A 84 -3.72 15.35 -3.34
C ASN A 84 -5.09 14.85 -3.79
N VAL A 85 -5.90 15.73 -4.36
CA VAL A 85 -7.11 15.36 -5.08
C VAL A 85 -6.69 14.59 -6.33
N ILE A 86 -7.34 13.45 -6.60
CA ILE A 86 -7.14 12.65 -7.82
C ILE A 86 -8.40 12.56 -8.69
N ALA A 87 -9.58 12.88 -8.14
CA ALA A 87 -10.83 12.97 -8.86
C ALA A 87 -11.85 13.81 -8.06
N CYS A 88 -12.85 14.36 -8.76
CA CYS A 88 -14.05 14.90 -8.14
C CYS A 88 -15.15 13.82 -8.11
N LEU A 89 -16.13 14.00 -7.23
CA LEU A 89 -17.27 13.10 -7.07
C LEU A 89 -18.57 13.88 -7.26
N THR A 90 -19.43 13.39 -8.14
CA THR A 90 -20.80 13.90 -8.25
C THR A 90 -21.62 13.51 -7.01
N VAL A 91 -22.85 14.02 -6.93
CA VAL A 91 -23.77 13.70 -5.83
C VAL A 91 -24.14 12.21 -5.81
N SER A 92 -24.24 11.57 -6.98
CA SER A 92 -24.45 10.12 -7.11
C SER A 92 -23.21 9.30 -6.70
N GLY A 93 -22.05 9.95 -6.59
CA GLY A 93 -20.76 9.33 -6.28
C GLY A 93 -19.93 8.97 -7.51
N THR A 94 -20.36 9.35 -8.72
CA THR A 94 -19.60 9.14 -9.95
C THR A 94 -18.27 9.90 -9.90
N GLN A 95 -17.18 9.21 -10.24
CA GLN A 95 -15.83 9.79 -10.28
C GLN A 95 -15.58 10.54 -11.59
N ILE A 96 -15.13 11.78 -11.49
CA ILE A 96 -14.73 12.63 -12.60
C ILE A 96 -13.23 12.86 -12.50
N ALA A 97 -12.48 12.48 -13.54
CA ALA A 97 -11.04 12.67 -13.58
C ALA A 97 -10.67 14.16 -13.58
N LEU A 98 -9.48 14.48 -13.07
CA LEU A 98 -8.97 15.85 -13.11
C LEU A 98 -8.84 16.37 -14.53
N ASN A 99 -9.13 17.66 -14.69
CA ASN A 99 -9.12 18.40 -15.95
C ASN A 99 -10.09 17.83 -17.00
N THR A 100 -11.21 17.27 -16.55
CA THR A 100 -12.26 16.73 -17.42
C THR A 100 -13.63 17.27 -17.05
N THR A 101 -14.56 17.12 -18.00
CA THR A 101 -15.98 17.36 -17.81
C THR A 101 -16.76 16.06 -17.92
N TYR A 102 -17.89 15.99 -17.23
CA TYR A 102 -18.78 14.83 -17.24
C TYR A 102 -20.23 15.27 -17.16
N THR A 103 -21.12 14.67 -17.94
CA THR A 103 -22.54 15.00 -17.92
C THR A 103 -23.33 13.87 -17.25
N GLU A 104 -24.11 14.20 -16.25
CA GLU A 104 -25.00 13.30 -15.51
C GLU A 104 -26.34 14.03 -15.29
N ASP A 105 -27.45 13.39 -15.64
CA ASP A 105 -28.82 13.94 -15.46
C ASP A 105 -29.01 15.37 -16.01
N GLY A 106 -28.50 15.65 -17.22
CA GLY A 106 -28.60 16.96 -17.87
C GLY A 106 -27.71 18.05 -17.27
N ARG A 107 -26.87 17.71 -16.28
CA ARG A 107 -25.94 18.63 -15.63
C ARG A 107 -24.51 18.35 -16.08
N GLN A 108 -23.80 19.36 -16.54
CA GLN A 108 -22.36 19.26 -16.79
C GLN A 108 -21.61 19.53 -15.50
N TYR A 109 -20.72 18.63 -15.14
CA TYR A 109 -19.77 18.77 -14.06
C TYR A 109 -18.38 19.02 -14.62
N THR A 110 -17.61 19.88 -13.96
CA THR A 110 -16.22 20.18 -14.30
C THR A 110 -15.34 19.94 -13.09
N CYS A 111 -14.26 19.17 -13.28
CA CYS A 111 -13.26 18.92 -12.26
C CYS A 111 -11.91 19.46 -12.74
N GLN A 112 -11.42 20.57 -12.18
CA GLN A 112 -10.20 21.24 -12.64
C GLN A 112 -9.13 21.16 -11.55
N ALA A 113 -7.95 20.61 -11.85
CA ALA A 113 -6.84 20.57 -10.89
C ALA A 113 -6.33 21.98 -10.58
N THR A 114 -5.94 22.22 -9.33
CA THR A 114 -5.26 23.47 -8.92
C THR A 114 -3.78 23.23 -8.70
N LEU A 115 -3.00 24.32 -8.72
CA LEU A 115 -1.64 24.29 -8.17
C LEU A 115 -1.72 23.87 -6.69
N GLY A 116 -0.75 23.06 -6.24
CA GLY A 116 -0.70 22.58 -4.87
C GLY A 116 -1.53 21.32 -4.56
N GLY A 117 -2.06 20.63 -5.58
CA GLY A 117 -2.68 19.30 -5.40
C GLY A 117 -4.16 19.31 -5.01
N GLY A 118 -4.83 20.47 -5.09
CA GLY A 118 -6.28 20.60 -4.94
C GLY A 118 -7.05 20.46 -6.27
N ALA A 119 -8.36 20.68 -6.22
CA ALA A 119 -9.21 20.79 -7.41
C ALA A 119 -10.38 21.75 -7.17
N ASN A 120 -10.78 22.46 -8.22
CA ASN A 120 -12.04 23.18 -8.31
C ASN A 120 -13.10 22.26 -8.89
N PHE A 121 -14.23 22.14 -8.19
CA PHE A 121 -15.37 21.35 -8.64
C PHE A 121 -16.59 22.25 -8.81
N GLY A 122 -17.19 22.24 -10.00
CA GLY A 122 -18.35 23.06 -10.35
C GLY A 122 -19.28 22.34 -11.30
N TRP A 123 -20.48 22.90 -11.51
CA TRP A 123 -21.47 22.36 -12.42
C TRP A 123 -22.37 23.45 -13.02
N ASN A 124 -22.84 23.21 -14.24
CA ASN A 124 -23.81 24.04 -14.97
C ASN A 124 -25.00 23.18 -15.44
N LEU A 125 -26.19 23.78 -15.51
CA LEU A 125 -27.44 23.10 -15.90
C LEU A 125 -27.75 23.18 -17.41
N ASP A 126 -26.86 23.75 -18.21
CA ASP A 126 -27.20 24.19 -19.58
C ASP A 126 -26.80 23.19 -20.68
N VAL A 127 -26.80 21.87 -20.40
CA VAL A 127 -26.53 20.85 -21.44
C VAL A 127 -27.84 20.41 -22.08
N GLY A 128 -28.47 21.31 -22.82
CA GLY A 128 -29.65 20.96 -23.62
C GLY A 128 -30.63 22.10 -23.79
N ASP A 129 -30.29 23.06 -24.65
CA ASP A 129 -31.28 23.72 -25.50
C ASP A 129 -30.61 23.98 -26.85
N ASN A 130 -30.69 22.99 -27.75
CA ASN A 130 -30.69 23.28 -29.18
C ASN A 130 -32.06 23.91 -29.45
N VAL A 131 -32.14 25.23 -29.39
CA VAL A 131 -33.23 25.95 -30.03
C VAL A 131 -32.91 25.93 -31.51
N ASP A 132 -33.47 24.96 -32.22
CA ASP A 132 -33.60 25.02 -33.67
C ASP A 132 -34.45 26.28 -33.97
N GLU A 133 -33.80 27.38 -34.38
CA GLU A 133 -34.48 28.54 -34.97
C GLU A 133 -35.01 28.12 -36.35
N GLU A 134 -36.34 28.00 -36.46
CA GLU A 134 -37.09 27.90 -37.72
C GLU A 134 -37.32 29.28 -38.35
#